data_AF-A0A4R8TGL4-F1
#
_entry.id   AF-A0A4R8TGL4-F1
#
_cell.length_a   1.000
_cell.length_b   1.000
_cell.length_c   1.000
_cell.angle_alpha   90.00
_cell.angle_beta   90.00
_cell.angle_gamma   90.00
#
_symmetry.space_group_name_H-M   'P 1'
#
loop_
_entity.id
_entity.type
_entity.pdbx_description
1 polymer ?
#
loop_
_entity_poly.entity_id
_entity_poly.type
_entity_poly.pdbx_seq_one_letter_code
_entity_poly.pdbx_strand_id
1 'polypeptide(L)'
;MFTKTFTTFLAATASLVSAASIPIRDNGRAGTAAMTPHDLYSSSIGVLGCKINTNRVAYWPTAVGCDDLCVKVTNGDRYVHLLRIDQSGGAHDISYDAWNYLMVGKGAAENPTQGGGVSMDYETVPMSECGFLLEGTKGKIPLTAANSMNYLASCLAQPDSYVAKNHALYNIANSVCTFGADELCSLDLAVSNQPSCPSMLGIKTPLKGLAVENIIYPSGTKAYAIQ
;
A
#
# COMPACT_ATOMS: atom_id res chain seq x y z
N MET A 1 19.63 30.72 -82.45
CA MET A 1 20.15 30.79 -81.07
C MET A 1 19.04 30.36 -80.13
N PHE A 2 19.09 29.12 -79.65
CA PHE A 2 18.14 28.57 -78.68
C PHE A 2 18.84 28.45 -77.33
N THR A 3 18.44 29.26 -76.36
CA THR A 3 18.98 29.19 -75.00
C THR A 3 18.04 28.34 -74.15
N LYS A 4 18.57 27.20 -73.68
CA LYS A 4 17.94 26.27 -72.75
C LYS A 4 17.94 26.86 -71.34
N THR A 5 16.89 26.59 -70.56
CA THR A 5 17.01 26.57 -69.09
C THR A 5 16.14 25.43 -68.57
N PHE A 6 16.80 24.35 -68.14
CA PHE A 6 16.16 23.26 -67.41
C PHE A 6 16.30 23.57 -65.92
N THR A 7 15.18 23.74 -65.23
CA THR A 7 15.13 23.90 -63.78
C THR A 7 14.84 22.54 -63.15
N THR A 8 15.84 21.98 -62.47
CA THR A 8 15.74 20.74 -61.70
C THR A 8 15.05 21.01 -60.37
N PHE A 9 13.92 20.36 -60.11
CA PHE A 9 13.29 20.33 -58.79
C PHE A 9 13.91 19.19 -57.95
N LEU A 10 14.57 19.55 -56.85
CA LEU A 10 14.98 18.61 -55.81
C LEU A 10 13.79 18.39 -54.84
N ALA A 11 13.23 17.19 -54.82
CA ALA A 11 12.25 16.80 -53.82
C ALA A 11 12.97 16.35 -52.54
N ALA A 12 12.84 17.13 -51.46
CA ALA A 12 13.33 16.75 -50.14
C ALA A 12 12.29 15.85 -49.45
N THR A 13 12.58 14.55 -49.33
CA THR A 13 11.78 13.62 -48.52
C THR A 13 12.14 13.79 -47.05
N ALA A 14 11.22 14.33 -46.25
CA ALA A 14 11.33 14.36 -44.80
C ALA A 14 10.91 12.99 -44.22
N SER A 15 11.88 12.20 -43.76
CA SER A 15 11.63 10.99 -42.98
C SER A 15 11.19 11.36 -41.57
N LEU A 16 9.92 11.09 -41.25
CA LEU A 16 9.42 11.15 -39.86
C LEU A 16 10.06 10.00 -39.07
N VAL A 17 11.06 10.33 -38.26
CA VAL A 17 11.58 9.40 -37.25
C VAL A 17 10.54 9.33 -36.12
N SER A 18 9.77 8.25 -36.07
CA SER A 18 8.97 7.94 -34.88
C SER A 18 9.93 7.83 -33.70
N ALA A 19 9.83 8.79 -32.77
CA ALA A 19 10.44 8.66 -31.45
C ALA A 19 9.77 7.47 -30.76
N ALA A 20 10.40 6.30 -30.82
CA ALA A 20 10.05 5.20 -29.95
C ALA A 20 10.29 5.70 -28.51
N SER A 21 9.20 5.88 -27.77
CA SER A 21 9.25 6.13 -26.34
C SER A 21 10.03 4.98 -25.71
N ILE A 22 11.23 5.29 -25.19
CA ILE A 22 11.99 4.36 -24.36
C ILE A 22 11.06 4.01 -23.19
N PRO A 23 10.69 2.75 -22.96
CA PRO A 23 9.91 2.39 -21.79
C PRO A 23 10.72 2.85 -20.59
N ILE A 24 10.15 3.78 -19.81
CA ILE A 24 10.67 4.14 -18.50
C ILE A 24 10.84 2.80 -17.78
N ARG A 25 12.07 2.50 -17.34
CA ARG A 25 12.30 1.34 -16.50
C ARG A 25 11.46 1.52 -15.26
N ASP A 26 10.36 0.80 -15.24
CA ASP A 26 9.51 0.69 -14.08
C ASP A 26 10.35 0.00 -13.00
N ASN A 27 10.72 0.71 -11.93
CA ASN A 27 11.61 0.25 -10.86
C ASN A 27 10.93 -0.84 -9.98
N GLY A 28 10.22 -1.79 -10.58
CA GLY A 28 9.33 -2.72 -9.89
C GLY A 28 8.10 -2.04 -9.30
N ARG A 29 7.70 -0.85 -9.80
CA ARG A 29 6.48 -0.17 -9.38
C ARG A 29 5.27 -0.76 -10.07
N ALA A 30 5.38 -1.35 -11.26
CA ALA A 30 4.34 -2.16 -11.88
C ALA A 30 4.86 -3.50 -12.39
N GLY A 31 3.93 -4.43 -12.60
CA GLY A 31 4.21 -5.73 -13.18
C GLY A 31 3.03 -6.69 -13.05
N THR A 32 3.30 -7.97 -13.30
CA THR A 32 2.33 -9.04 -13.12
C THR A 32 2.87 -10.01 -12.07
N ALA A 33 2.02 -10.43 -11.13
CA ALA A 33 2.40 -11.43 -10.13
C ALA A 33 1.23 -12.37 -9.80
N ALA A 34 1.57 -13.55 -9.26
CA ALA A 34 0.59 -14.47 -8.73
C ALA A 34 0.07 -13.95 -7.37
N MET A 35 -1.11 -13.34 -7.37
CA MET A 35 -1.76 -12.80 -6.19
C MET A 35 -2.49 -13.89 -5.41
N THR A 36 -2.21 -13.99 -4.12
CA THR A 36 -2.80 -14.97 -3.20
C THR A 36 -3.70 -14.30 -2.14
N PRO A 37 -4.75 -14.97 -1.66
CA PRO A 37 -5.61 -14.43 -0.61
C PRO A 37 -4.92 -14.51 0.76
N HIS A 38 -4.89 -13.40 1.49
CA HIS A 38 -4.38 -13.29 2.86
C HIS A 38 -5.52 -13.03 3.84
N ASP A 39 -5.73 -13.89 4.84
CA ASP A 39 -6.84 -13.79 5.78
C ASP A 39 -6.50 -13.09 7.10
N LEU A 40 -5.23 -13.10 7.52
CA LEU A 40 -4.79 -12.51 8.78
C LEU A 40 -4.22 -11.11 8.58
N TYR A 41 -4.76 -10.09 9.24
CA TYR A 41 -4.16 -8.77 9.21
C TYR A 41 -2.80 -8.76 9.92
N SER A 42 -1.81 -8.17 9.26
CA SER A 42 -0.51 -7.83 9.84
C SER A 42 0.10 -6.60 9.15
N SER A 43 1.15 -6.06 9.77
CA SER A 43 1.91 -4.94 9.21
C SER A 43 3.33 -4.93 9.75
N SER A 44 4.31 -5.14 8.88
CA SER A 44 5.75 -5.07 9.19
C SER A 44 6.23 -3.66 9.52
N ILE A 45 5.52 -2.62 9.07
CA ILE A 45 5.82 -1.22 9.40
C ILE A 45 4.98 -0.68 10.57
N GLY A 46 4.09 -1.48 11.12
CA GLY A 46 3.30 -1.12 12.29
C GLY A 46 2.08 -0.25 12.00
N VAL A 47 1.47 -0.36 10.82
CA VAL A 47 0.17 0.28 10.56
C VAL A 47 -0.91 -0.37 11.42
N LEU A 48 -1.75 0.45 12.02
CA LEU A 48 -2.84 0.03 12.91
C LEU A 48 -4.08 -0.35 12.12
N GLY A 49 -4.47 -1.63 12.16
CA GLY A 49 -5.62 -2.17 11.44
C GLY A 49 -6.93 -1.53 11.87
N CYS A 50 -7.06 -1.15 13.15
CA CYS A 50 -8.25 -0.48 13.67
C CYS A 50 -8.42 0.96 13.18
N LYS A 51 -7.48 1.48 12.38
CA LYS A 51 -7.48 2.84 11.84
C LYS A 51 -7.59 2.87 10.31
N ILE A 52 -7.63 1.72 9.65
CA ILE A 52 -7.68 1.58 8.19
C ILE A 52 -8.72 0.55 7.77
N ASN A 53 -8.98 0.46 6.46
CA ASN A 53 -9.75 -0.65 5.91
C ASN A 53 -8.86 -1.88 5.70
N THR A 54 -8.93 -2.86 6.61
CA THR A 54 -8.11 -4.09 6.54
C THR A 54 -8.48 -5.03 5.38
N ASN A 55 -9.62 -4.81 4.73
CA ASN A 55 -10.04 -5.53 3.52
C ASN A 55 -9.37 -4.98 2.24
N ARG A 56 -8.45 -4.03 2.35
CA ARG A 56 -7.76 -3.39 1.24
C ARG A 56 -6.27 -3.24 1.53
N VAL A 57 -5.63 -4.36 1.85
CA VAL A 57 -4.21 -4.43 2.24
C VAL A 57 -3.43 -5.33 1.27
N ALA A 58 -2.18 -4.95 1.00
CA ALA A 58 -1.21 -5.73 0.23
C ALA A 58 0.02 -6.10 1.08
N TYR A 59 0.52 -7.32 0.87
CA TYR A 59 1.64 -7.97 1.58
C TYR A 59 2.66 -8.41 0.52
N TRP A 60 3.70 -7.60 0.30
CA TRP A 60 4.63 -7.78 -0.83
C TRP A 60 5.89 -8.54 -0.42
N PRO A 61 6.63 -9.17 -1.34
CA PRO A 61 7.83 -9.91 -0.97
C PRO A 61 8.97 -8.99 -0.51
N THR A 62 8.91 -7.72 -0.89
CA THR A 62 9.92 -6.69 -0.61
C THR A 62 9.49 -5.75 0.51
N ALA A 63 10.47 -5.22 1.23
CA ALA A 63 10.26 -4.25 2.30
C ALA A 63 9.43 -3.05 1.81
N VAL A 64 8.53 -2.56 2.67
CA VAL A 64 7.68 -1.40 2.41
C VAL A 64 8.52 -0.13 2.43
N GLY A 65 8.42 0.69 1.39
CA GLY A 65 9.10 1.98 1.31
C GLY A 65 8.28 3.12 1.91
N CYS A 66 8.72 4.34 1.66
CA CYS A 66 8.12 5.56 2.22
C CYS A 66 7.14 6.27 1.27
N ASP A 67 7.07 5.81 0.02
CA ASP A 67 6.33 6.43 -1.10
C ASP A 67 5.63 5.42 -2.02
N ASP A 68 5.67 4.13 -1.70
CA ASP A 68 5.15 3.03 -2.51
C ASP A 68 4.01 2.27 -1.79
N LEU A 69 3.28 2.98 -0.93
CA LEU A 69 2.22 2.40 -0.09
C LEU A 69 0.89 2.22 -0.85
N CYS A 70 0.62 2.96 -1.93
CA CYS A 70 -0.62 2.80 -2.69
C CYS A 70 -0.38 1.95 -3.93
N VAL A 71 -1.06 0.81 -3.99
CA VAL A 71 -0.95 -0.14 -5.10
C VAL A 71 -2.33 -0.39 -5.69
N LYS A 72 -2.45 -0.23 -7.00
CA LYS A 72 -3.60 -0.69 -7.77
C LYS A 72 -3.32 -2.11 -8.23
N VAL A 73 -4.24 -3.04 -7.98
CA VAL A 73 -4.19 -4.41 -8.51
C VAL A 73 -5.39 -4.61 -9.43
N THR A 74 -5.14 -5.19 -10.61
CA THR A 74 -6.11 -5.35 -11.69
C THR A 74 -6.19 -6.81 -12.13
N ASN A 75 -7.40 -7.32 -12.30
CA ASN A 75 -7.69 -8.62 -12.88
C ASN A 75 -8.83 -8.48 -13.90
N GLY A 76 -8.51 -8.59 -15.19
CA GLY A 76 -9.47 -8.33 -16.27
C GLY A 76 -9.99 -6.91 -16.24
N ASP A 77 -11.31 -6.75 -16.09
CA ASP A 77 -12.01 -5.46 -16.03
C ASP A 77 -12.12 -4.88 -14.61
N ARG A 78 -11.72 -5.64 -13.59
CA ARG A 78 -11.83 -5.25 -12.18
C ARG A 78 -10.48 -4.81 -11.62
N TYR A 79 -10.52 -3.78 -10.79
CA TYR A 79 -9.36 -3.34 -10.02
C TYR A 79 -9.75 -2.92 -8.61
N VAL A 80 -8.76 -2.89 -7.73
CA VAL A 80 -8.85 -2.33 -6.38
C VAL A 80 -7.57 -1.56 -6.07
N HIS A 81 -7.70 -0.54 -5.22
CA HIS A 81 -6.57 0.11 -4.58
C HIS A 81 -6.35 -0.50 -3.20
N LEU A 82 -5.08 -0.75 -2.87
CA LEU A 82 -4.64 -1.43 -1.67
C LEU A 82 -3.53 -0.62 -1.00
N LEU A 83 -3.51 -0.69 0.33
CA LEU A 83 -2.42 -0.16 1.13
C LEU A 83 -1.36 -1.26 1.32
N ARG A 84 -0.17 -1.09 0.74
CA ARG A 84 1.00 -1.96 0.92
C ARG A 84 1.72 -1.59 2.20
N ILE A 85 1.51 -2.40 3.24
CA ILE A 85 1.97 -2.11 4.62
C ILE A 85 2.62 -3.30 5.29
N ASP A 86 2.81 -4.38 4.54
CA ASP A 86 3.42 -5.57 5.08
C ASP A 86 4.30 -6.28 4.05
N GLN A 87 5.18 -7.13 4.58
CA GLN A 87 6.06 -8.00 3.82
C GLN A 87 5.64 -9.46 3.99
N SER A 88 5.41 -10.16 2.89
CA SER A 88 4.86 -11.53 2.84
C SER A 88 5.88 -12.68 2.94
N GLY A 89 7.16 -12.40 3.21
CA GLY A 89 8.20 -13.44 3.22
C GLY A 89 8.47 -14.12 1.86
N GLY A 90 7.88 -13.62 0.75
CA GLY A 90 8.19 -14.07 -0.61
C GLY A 90 7.01 -14.11 -1.60
N ALA A 91 5.77 -14.01 -1.12
CA ALA A 91 4.57 -14.04 -1.97
C ALA A 91 4.09 -12.62 -2.37
N HIS A 92 3.11 -12.52 -3.26
CA HIS A 92 2.33 -11.28 -3.38
C HIS A 92 0.94 -11.59 -2.84
N ASP A 93 0.72 -11.31 -1.56
CA ASP A 93 -0.59 -11.52 -0.98
C ASP A 93 -1.38 -10.21 -0.93
N ILE A 94 -2.70 -10.33 -1.03
CA ILE A 94 -3.63 -9.24 -0.80
C ILE A 94 -4.73 -9.75 0.11
N SER A 95 -5.33 -8.86 0.91
CA SER A 95 -6.43 -9.22 1.81
C SER A 95 -7.49 -10.08 1.08
N TYR A 96 -7.96 -11.15 1.72
CA TYR A 96 -8.85 -12.13 1.09
C TYR A 96 -10.08 -11.49 0.45
N ASP A 97 -10.63 -10.45 1.06
CA ASP A 97 -11.74 -9.69 0.48
C ASP A 97 -11.40 -9.06 -0.88
N ALA A 98 -10.25 -8.40 -0.99
CA ALA A 98 -9.76 -7.80 -2.22
C ALA A 98 -9.50 -8.87 -3.29
N TRP A 99 -8.86 -9.97 -2.92
CA TRP A 99 -8.60 -11.10 -3.81
C TRP A 99 -9.91 -11.67 -4.37
N ASN A 100 -10.89 -11.91 -3.49
CA ASN A 100 -12.19 -12.47 -3.87
C ASN A 100 -12.97 -11.52 -4.79
N TYR A 101 -12.93 -10.22 -4.52
CA TYR A 101 -13.56 -9.22 -5.39
C TYR A 101 -12.92 -9.18 -6.78
N LEU A 102 -11.59 -9.21 -6.86
CA LEU A 102 -10.88 -9.27 -8.14
C LEU A 102 -11.16 -10.57 -8.91
N MET A 103 -11.50 -11.66 -8.21
CA MET A 103 -11.84 -12.95 -8.84
C MET A 103 -13.29 -13.03 -9.30
N VAL A 104 -14.25 -12.76 -8.42
CA VAL A 104 -15.68 -13.00 -8.67
C VAL A 104 -16.60 -11.78 -8.50
N GLY A 105 -16.04 -10.60 -8.24
CA GLY A 105 -16.78 -9.34 -8.16
C GLY A 105 -17.50 -9.12 -6.83
N LYS A 106 -17.28 -9.99 -5.84
CA LYS A 106 -17.88 -9.95 -4.51
C LYS A 106 -16.82 -10.04 -3.43
N GLY A 107 -17.05 -9.37 -2.30
CA GLY A 107 -16.17 -9.49 -1.14
C GLY A 107 -16.18 -10.91 -0.55
N ALA A 108 -15.13 -11.29 0.16
CA ALA A 108 -14.99 -12.64 0.71
C ALA A 108 -15.97 -12.91 1.86
N ALA A 109 -16.35 -11.88 2.63
CA ALA A 109 -17.40 -12.01 3.64
C ALA A 109 -18.81 -12.13 3.03
N GLU A 110 -18.98 -11.75 1.76
CA GLU A 110 -20.28 -11.81 1.06
C GLU A 110 -20.45 -13.13 0.30
N ASN A 111 -19.44 -13.52 -0.49
CA ASN A 111 -19.48 -14.74 -1.29
C ASN A 111 -18.07 -15.33 -1.41
N PRO A 112 -17.58 -16.04 -0.39
CA PRO A 112 -16.21 -16.55 -0.34
C PRO A 112 -15.97 -17.60 -1.43
N THR A 113 -14.80 -17.52 -2.05
CA THR A 113 -14.31 -18.51 -3.01
C THR A 113 -12.95 -19.05 -2.58
N GLN A 114 -12.68 -20.31 -2.94
CA GLN A 114 -11.40 -20.96 -2.69
C GLN A 114 -10.54 -20.90 -3.97
N GLY A 115 -9.24 -20.70 -3.81
CA GLY A 115 -8.27 -20.70 -4.90
C GLY A 115 -6.82 -20.58 -4.41
N GLY A 116 -5.95 -20.10 -5.29
CA GLY A 116 -4.53 -19.87 -4.98
C GLY A 116 -4.01 -18.66 -5.73
N GLY A 117 -2.73 -18.68 -6.11
CA GLY A 117 -2.10 -17.62 -6.87
C GLY A 117 -2.77 -17.41 -8.22
N VAL A 118 -3.24 -16.19 -8.48
CA VAL A 118 -3.82 -15.81 -9.78
C VAL A 118 -2.98 -14.68 -10.36
N SER A 119 -2.62 -14.82 -11.64
CA SER A 119 -1.83 -13.81 -12.35
C SER A 119 -2.63 -12.53 -12.49
N MET A 120 -2.23 -11.47 -11.78
CA MET A 120 -2.86 -10.15 -11.82
C MET A 120 -1.80 -9.07 -12.03
N ASP A 121 -2.21 -7.98 -12.67
CA ASP A 121 -1.36 -6.82 -12.87
C ASP A 121 -1.41 -5.92 -11.64
N TYR A 122 -0.28 -5.32 -11.28
CA TYR A 122 -0.19 -4.32 -10.23
C TYR A 122 0.59 -3.10 -10.69
N GLU A 123 0.28 -1.96 -10.09
CA GLU A 123 0.98 -0.69 -10.28
C GLU A 123 0.98 0.10 -8.98
N THR A 124 2.14 0.65 -8.60
CA THR A 124 2.29 1.61 -7.53
C THR A 124 1.83 2.95 -8.05
N VAL A 125 0.73 3.44 -7.50
CA VAL A 125 0.08 4.68 -7.93
C VAL A 125 0.25 5.77 -6.86
N PRO A 126 -0.02 7.05 -7.16
CA PRO A 126 0.05 8.11 -6.17
C PRO A 126 -0.86 7.84 -4.96
N MET A 127 -0.39 8.18 -3.75
CA MET A 127 -1.16 8.00 -2.51
C MET A 127 -2.54 8.65 -2.51
N SER A 128 -2.76 9.69 -3.33
CA SER A 128 -4.08 10.30 -3.52
C SER A 128 -5.14 9.31 -4.00
N GLU A 129 -4.76 8.27 -4.75
CA GLU A 129 -5.69 7.24 -5.20
C GLU A 129 -6.12 6.29 -4.06
N CYS A 130 -5.31 6.16 -3.00
CA CYS A 130 -5.64 5.40 -1.79
C CYS A 130 -6.17 6.29 -0.66
N GLY A 131 -6.43 7.58 -0.88
CA GLY A 131 -6.85 8.50 0.19
C GLY A 131 -8.08 8.02 0.96
N PHE A 132 -9.02 7.36 0.28
CA PHE A 132 -10.22 6.78 0.87
C PHE A 132 -9.93 5.66 1.89
N LEU A 133 -8.76 5.01 1.81
CA LEU A 133 -8.32 3.98 2.77
C LEU A 133 -7.83 4.59 4.10
N LEU A 134 -7.61 5.91 4.14
CA LEU A 134 -7.04 6.66 5.26
C LEU A 134 -7.98 7.78 5.76
N GLU A 135 -9.27 7.73 5.43
CA GLU A 135 -10.24 8.77 5.84
C GLU A 135 -10.31 8.91 7.37
N GLY A 136 -10.31 7.78 8.09
CA GLY A 136 -10.34 7.74 9.56
C GLY A 136 -9.15 8.44 10.22
N THR A 137 -8.07 8.66 9.49
CA THR A 137 -6.84 9.30 9.97
C THR A 137 -6.53 10.60 9.23
N LYS A 138 -7.48 11.10 8.42
CA LYS A 138 -7.35 12.31 7.60
C LYS A 138 -6.13 12.24 6.68
N GLY A 139 -5.92 11.10 6.03
CA GLY A 139 -4.83 10.86 5.09
C GLY A 139 -3.49 10.48 5.73
N LYS A 140 -3.38 10.43 7.06
CA LYS A 140 -2.14 10.07 7.75
C LYS A 140 -1.98 8.56 7.87
N ILE A 141 -0.77 8.04 7.70
CA ILE A 141 -0.46 6.64 7.99
C ILE A 141 -0.49 6.42 9.52
N PRO A 142 -1.41 5.61 10.07
CA PRO A 142 -1.53 5.41 11.51
C PRO A 142 -0.55 4.34 11.99
N LEU A 143 0.55 4.75 12.59
CA LEU A 143 1.62 3.88 13.03
C LEU A 143 1.59 3.66 14.55
N THR A 144 1.97 2.46 14.99
CA THR A 144 2.24 2.19 16.41
C THR A 144 3.48 2.97 16.88
N ALA A 145 3.31 3.84 17.87
CA ALA A 145 4.41 4.61 18.44
C ALA A 145 5.53 3.73 19.02
N ALA A 146 5.16 2.58 19.58
CA ALA A 146 6.11 1.69 20.25
C ALA A 146 6.95 0.85 19.27
N ASN A 147 6.39 0.46 18.11
CA ASN A 147 7.04 -0.56 17.25
C ASN A 147 7.32 -0.12 15.81
N SER A 148 6.98 1.11 15.40
CA SER A 148 7.20 1.58 14.01
C SER A 148 8.46 2.44 13.82
N MET A 149 9.21 2.72 14.88
CA MET A 149 10.20 3.79 14.88
C MET A 149 11.36 3.60 13.89
N ASN A 150 11.81 2.37 13.64
CA ASN A 150 12.86 2.11 12.64
C ASN A 150 12.40 2.47 11.22
N TYR A 151 11.16 2.12 10.89
CA TYR A 151 10.55 2.49 9.61
C TYR A 151 10.35 4.00 9.52
N LEU A 152 9.71 4.60 10.54
CA LEU A 152 9.41 6.03 10.53
C LEU A 152 10.68 6.88 10.48
N ALA A 153 11.72 6.56 11.26
CA ALA A 153 13.00 7.28 11.21
C ALA A 153 13.65 7.20 9.82
N SER A 154 13.58 6.05 9.15
CA SER A 154 14.08 5.88 7.77
C SER A 154 13.30 6.71 6.76
N CYS A 155 11.99 6.90 6.97
CA CYS A 155 11.18 7.77 6.13
C CYS A 155 11.38 9.25 6.43
N LEU A 156 11.57 9.63 7.70
CA LEU A 156 11.88 11.02 8.07
C LEU A 156 13.23 11.49 7.50
N ALA A 157 14.18 10.57 7.28
CA ALA A 157 15.41 10.86 6.53
C ALA A 157 15.19 11.10 5.02
N GLN A 158 13.98 10.83 4.52
CA GLN A 158 13.52 11.11 3.16
C GLN A 158 12.39 12.15 3.24
N PRO A 159 12.72 13.44 3.49
CA PRO A 159 11.74 14.46 3.88
C PRO A 159 10.66 14.70 2.83
N ASP A 160 10.92 14.34 1.57
CA ASP A 160 9.96 14.48 0.50
C ASP A 160 8.93 13.36 0.40
N SER A 161 9.15 12.25 1.11
CA SER A 161 8.26 11.10 1.08
C SER A 161 6.90 11.36 1.71
N TYR A 162 5.90 10.63 1.24
CA TYR A 162 4.53 10.71 1.73
C TYR A 162 4.47 10.44 3.22
N VAL A 163 5.16 9.40 3.71
CA VAL A 163 5.16 9.01 5.12
C VAL A 163 5.81 10.08 6.00
N ALA A 164 6.92 10.67 5.56
CA ALA A 164 7.56 11.77 6.30
C ALA A 164 6.59 12.94 6.54
N LYS A 165 5.77 13.25 5.52
CA LYS A 165 4.79 14.35 5.54
C LYS A 165 3.45 13.96 6.19
N ASN A 166 3.06 12.69 6.15
CA ASN A 166 1.70 12.22 6.46
C ASN A 166 1.70 10.97 7.34
N HIS A 167 2.19 11.09 8.57
CA HIS A 167 2.10 10.03 9.57
C HIS A 167 1.38 10.51 10.84
N ALA A 168 0.87 9.55 11.61
CA ALA A 168 0.38 9.75 12.97
C ALA A 168 0.86 8.60 13.84
N LEU A 169 1.45 8.91 14.99
CA LEU A 169 1.88 7.92 15.96
C LEU A 169 0.79 7.77 17.03
N TYR A 170 0.37 6.54 17.27
CA TYR A 170 -0.61 6.22 18.30
C TYR A 170 0.00 5.33 19.37
N ASN A 171 -0.39 5.51 20.63
CA ASN A 171 0.08 4.67 21.74
C ASN A 171 -0.64 3.30 21.81
N ILE A 172 -0.82 2.67 20.65
CA ILE A 172 -1.38 1.33 20.51
C ILE A 172 -0.22 0.36 20.29
N ALA A 173 -0.13 -0.68 21.10
CA ALA A 173 1.07 -1.50 21.26
C ALA A 173 1.24 -2.59 20.19
N ASN A 174 0.23 -2.88 19.37
CA ASN A 174 0.34 -3.81 18.25
C ASN A 174 -0.57 -3.41 17.08
N SER A 175 -0.30 -3.95 15.90
CA SER A 175 -0.99 -3.60 14.65
C SER A 175 -2.46 -4.05 14.64
N VAL A 176 -2.81 -5.10 15.39
CA VAL A 176 -4.19 -5.60 15.56
C VAL A 176 -5.00 -4.89 16.67
N CYS A 177 -4.43 -3.87 17.30
CA CYS A 177 -5.10 -2.99 18.26
C CYS A 177 -5.71 -3.68 19.49
N THR A 178 -5.04 -4.68 20.07
CA THR A 178 -5.53 -5.37 21.27
C THR A 178 -5.05 -4.74 22.57
N PHE A 179 -3.94 -4.00 22.53
CA PHE A 179 -3.33 -3.38 23.71
C PHE A 179 -2.92 -1.93 23.44
N GLY A 180 -3.01 -1.07 24.46
CA GLY A 180 -2.55 0.31 24.41
C GLY A 180 -3.59 1.32 24.88
N ALA A 181 -3.40 2.55 24.43
CA ALA A 181 -4.34 3.66 24.56
C ALA A 181 -4.53 4.31 23.19
N ASP A 182 -5.77 4.62 22.83
CA ASP A 182 -6.08 5.33 21.59
C ASP A 182 -5.81 6.84 21.74
N GLU A 183 -4.53 7.18 21.80
CA GLU A 183 -4.02 8.54 21.98
C GLU A 183 -2.88 8.82 21.01
N LEU A 184 -2.77 10.08 20.60
CA LEU A 184 -1.69 10.53 19.72
C LEU A 184 -0.41 10.77 20.53
N CYS A 185 0.71 10.34 19.97
CA CYS A 185 2.04 10.63 20.48
C CYS A 185 2.73 11.68 19.59
N SER A 186 3.63 12.44 20.19
CA SER A 186 4.52 13.37 19.49
C SER A 186 5.94 12.82 19.40
N LEU A 187 6.64 13.12 18.32
CA LEU A 187 8.03 12.73 18.12
C LEU A 187 8.88 13.97 17.80
N ASP A 188 9.98 14.12 18.54
CA ASP A 188 11.04 15.05 18.23
C ASP A 188 12.38 14.30 18.25
N LEU A 189 12.88 13.96 17.07
CA LEU A 189 14.13 13.21 16.90
C LEU A 189 15.38 14.01 17.34
N ALA A 190 15.29 15.33 17.50
CA ALA A 190 16.38 16.12 18.09
C ALA A 190 16.48 15.92 19.61
N VAL A 191 15.39 15.47 20.26
CA VAL A 191 15.31 15.25 21.70
C VAL A 191 15.42 13.76 22.04
N SER A 192 14.69 12.90 21.33
CA SER A 192 14.59 11.47 21.62
C SER A 192 14.24 10.64 20.39
N ASN A 193 14.76 9.41 20.32
CA ASN A 193 14.32 8.41 19.35
C ASN A 193 13.03 7.68 19.78
N GLN A 194 12.45 8.03 20.93
CA GLN A 194 11.20 7.49 21.44
C GLN A 194 10.09 8.55 21.42
N PRO A 195 8.90 8.23 20.89
CA PRO A 195 7.75 9.12 20.95
C PRO A 195 7.31 9.40 22.40
N SER A 196 6.87 10.63 22.65
CA SER A 196 6.20 11.02 23.88
C SER A 196 4.69 10.85 23.73
N CYS A 197 4.07 10.10 24.63
CA CYS A 197 2.63 9.83 24.64
C CYS A 197 2.01 10.37 25.95
N PRO A 198 0.72 10.72 25.97
CA PRO A 198 0.04 11.19 27.19
C PRO A 198 0.09 10.17 28.33
N SER A 199 -0.09 8.88 28.01
CA SER A 199 0.21 7.77 28.91
C SER A 199 1.60 7.18 28.63
N MET A 200 2.04 6.22 29.45
CA MET A 200 3.34 5.56 29.25
C MET A 200 3.41 4.93 27.85
N LEU A 201 4.47 5.24 27.09
CA LEU A 201 4.71 4.64 25.78
C LEU A 201 4.71 3.11 25.88
N GLY A 202 3.95 2.44 25.01
CA GLY A 202 3.89 0.98 24.96
C GLY A 202 3.12 0.35 26.12
N ILE A 203 2.22 1.11 26.75
CA ILE A 203 1.29 0.58 27.76
C ILE A 203 0.53 -0.64 27.20
N LYS A 204 0.36 -1.68 28.03
CA LYS A 204 -0.28 -2.95 27.63
C LYS A 204 -1.70 -3.11 28.18
N THR A 205 -2.40 -2.01 28.41
CA THR A 205 -3.80 -2.05 28.84
C THR A 205 -4.65 -2.64 27.72
N PRO A 206 -5.54 -3.61 28.00
CA PRO A 206 -6.45 -4.14 26.98
C PRO A 206 -7.30 -3.03 26.37
N LEU A 207 -7.24 -2.88 25.05
CA LEU A 207 -7.99 -1.88 24.30
C LEU A 207 -9.37 -2.46 23.96
N LYS A 208 -10.43 -1.64 24.09
CA LYS A 208 -11.82 -2.05 23.85
C LYS A 208 -12.42 -1.25 22.71
N GLY A 209 -13.30 -1.89 21.92
CA GLY A 209 -14.06 -1.23 20.86
C GLY A 209 -13.29 -0.94 19.57
N LEU A 210 -12.03 -1.38 19.47
CA LEU A 210 -11.16 -1.18 18.31
C LEU A 210 -10.60 -2.51 17.78
N ALA A 211 -11.34 -3.60 17.94
CA ALA A 211 -10.90 -4.91 17.51
C ALA A 211 -10.79 -4.96 15.98
N VAL A 212 -9.66 -5.50 15.49
CA VAL A 212 -9.48 -5.78 14.07
C VAL A 212 -10.14 -7.13 13.74
N GLU A 213 -10.86 -7.19 12.63
CA GLU A 213 -11.46 -8.43 12.13
C GLU A 213 -10.68 -8.96 10.93
N ASN A 214 -10.45 -10.26 10.94
CA ASN A 214 -9.97 -11.06 9.83
C ASN A 214 -11.16 -11.70 9.10
N ILE A 215 -11.01 -11.96 7.80
CA ILE A 215 -11.96 -12.79 7.04
C ILE A 215 -11.26 -14.10 6.75
N ILE A 216 -11.64 -15.15 7.46
CA ILE A 216 -10.93 -16.44 7.50
C ILE A 216 -11.08 -17.17 6.17
N TYR A 217 -9.94 -17.47 5.56
CA TYR A 217 -9.89 -18.24 4.33
C TYR A 217 -10.09 -19.75 4.61
N PRO A 218 -10.81 -20.51 3.76
CA PRO A 218 -11.63 -20.08 2.62
C PRO A 218 -13.10 -19.81 3.02
N SER A 219 -13.40 -19.73 4.31
CA SER A 219 -14.79 -19.74 4.80
C SER A 219 -15.53 -18.41 4.65
N GLY A 220 -14.82 -17.28 4.52
CA GLY A 220 -15.41 -15.93 4.56
C GLY A 220 -15.90 -15.51 5.94
N THR A 221 -15.72 -16.34 6.97
CA THR A 221 -16.19 -16.05 8.33
C THR A 221 -15.30 -15.00 8.98
N LYS A 222 -15.91 -14.09 9.74
CA LYS A 222 -15.17 -13.08 10.51
C LYS A 222 -14.64 -13.65 11.82
N ALA A 223 -13.41 -13.30 12.17
CA ALA A 223 -12.83 -13.59 13.48
C ALA A 223 -11.97 -12.41 13.94
N TYR A 224 -11.90 -12.18 15.24
CA TYR A 224 -11.01 -11.14 15.76
C TYR A 224 -9.54 -11.52 15.52
N ALA A 225 -8.76 -10.57 15.04
CA ALA A 225 -7.33 -10.70 14.93
C ALA A 225 -6.69 -10.72 16.32
N ILE A 226 -5.74 -11.63 16.51
CA ILE A 226 -4.96 -11.79 17.74
C ILE A 226 -3.48 -11.82 17.38
N GLN A 227 -2.66 -11.07 18.09
CA GLN A 227 -1.18 -11.05 17.99
C GLN A 227 -0.58 -10.72 19.35
#